data_AF-A0A6A1WP05-F1
#
_entry.id   AF-A0A6A1WP05-F1
#
_cell.length_a   1.000
_cell.length_b   1.000
_cell.length_c   1.000
_cell.angle_alpha   90.00
_cell.angle_beta   90.00
_cell.angle_gamma   90.00
#
_symmetry.space_group_name_H-M   'P 1'
#
loop_
_entity.id
_entity.type
_entity.pdbx_description
1 polymer ?
#
loop_
_entity_poly.entity_id
_entity_poly.type
_entity_poly.pdbx_seq_one_letter_code
_entity_poly.pdbx_strand_id
1 'polypeptide(L)'
;MEKGVPKYLVTVLLFVLTCSLASTSDPSPLQDFCVATKDSDEFVNEKFCNDPKRVTANDFFFSGLDKPRDTSNRQGSNVTVVNVKNLASLNTLGISVAHIDFAPHGLNPPPTHPCGTKVRVVLLDTLYIGFVTSNTNNCLFTKVLDKGDIFVFPIGLIHFEWNVGNTNALVFAALSN
;
A
#
# COMPACT_ATOMS: atom_id res chain seq x y z
N MET A 1 26.72 23.82 -46.18
CA MET A 1 25.74 22.74 -46.40
C MET A 1 25.17 22.34 -45.05
N GLU A 2 24.04 22.94 -44.65
CA GLU A 2 23.31 22.47 -43.47
C GLU A 2 22.53 21.21 -43.86
N LYS A 3 22.90 20.07 -43.31
CA LYS A 3 22.11 18.85 -43.44
C LYS A 3 20.93 18.99 -42.49
N GLY A 4 19.74 19.31 -43.04
CA GLY A 4 18.51 19.42 -42.26
C GLY A 4 18.22 18.12 -41.51
N VAL A 5 17.83 18.25 -40.25
CA VAL A 5 17.46 17.09 -39.42
C VAL A 5 16.28 16.37 -40.09
N PRO A 6 16.38 15.05 -40.34
CA PRO A 6 15.30 14.34 -41.01
C PRO A 6 14.02 14.34 -40.16
N LYS A 7 12.88 14.71 -40.77
CA LYS A 7 11.60 14.85 -40.05
C LYS A 7 11.18 13.59 -39.27
N TYR A 8 11.51 12.40 -39.78
CA TYR A 8 11.22 11.13 -39.11
C TYR A 8 11.97 10.97 -37.78
N LEU A 9 13.19 11.51 -37.67
CA LEU A 9 14.00 11.48 -36.45
C LEU A 9 13.37 12.34 -35.36
N VAL A 10 12.80 13.49 -35.75
CA VAL A 10 12.04 14.37 -34.85
C VAL A 10 10.76 13.68 -34.36
N THR A 11 10.01 13.03 -35.27
CA THR A 11 8.78 12.30 -34.90
C THR A 11 9.04 11.12 -33.95
N VAL A 12 10.08 10.34 -34.20
CA VAL A 12 10.47 9.21 -33.33
C VAL A 12 10.89 9.72 -31.95
N LEU A 13 11.65 10.82 -31.89
CA LEU A 13 12.07 11.41 -30.62
C LEU A 13 10.88 11.93 -29.80
N LEU A 14 9.90 12.57 -30.45
CA LEU A 14 8.64 13.01 -29.82
C LEU A 14 7.83 11.83 -29.29
N PHE A 15 7.72 10.72 -30.04
CA PHE A 15 6.98 9.53 -29.61
C PHE A 15 7.65 8.83 -28.41
N VAL A 16 8.99 8.70 -28.43
CA VAL A 16 9.75 8.15 -27.30
C VAL A 16 9.60 9.03 -26.05
N LEU A 17 9.56 10.36 -26.21
CA LEU A 17 9.37 11.29 -25.10
C LEU A 17 7.97 11.12 -24.46
N THR A 18 6.94 10.86 -25.26
CA THR A 18 5.56 10.65 -24.77
C THR A 18 5.33 9.29 -24.11
N CYS A 19 6.09 8.25 -24.46
CA CYS A 19 5.94 6.91 -23.87
C CYS A 19 6.60 6.75 -22.49
N SER A 20 7.34 7.77 -22.02
CA SER A 20 8.25 7.64 -20.87
C SER A 20 7.65 8.05 -19.52
N LEU A 21 6.36 8.35 -19.42
CA LEU A 21 5.73 8.93 -18.21
C LEU A 21 4.58 8.09 -17.64
N ALA A 22 4.65 6.76 -17.74
CA ALA A 22 3.73 5.90 -16.99
C ALA A 22 4.21 5.82 -15.53
N SER A 23 3.61 6.63 -14.66
CA SER A 23 3.72 6.46 -13.20
C SER A 23 2.63 5.51 -12.72
N THR A 24 2.99 4.53 -11.88
CA THR A 24 2.05 3.57 -11.28
C THR A 24 1.73 3.90 -9.82
N SER A 25 2.24 5.02 -9.32
CA SER A 25 1.92 5.56 -7.98
C SER A 25 0.74 6.52 -8.05
N ASP A 26 0.02 6.65 -6.93
CA ASP A 26 -1.06 7.62 -6.82
C ASP A 26 -0.57 9.06 -7.14
N PRO A 27 -1.36 9.86 -7.88
CA PRO A 27 -1.00 11.23 -8.19
C PRO A 27 -0.92 12.07 -6.92
N SER A 28 -0.06 13.08 -6.91
CA SER A 28 -0.02 14.03 -5.80
C SER A 28 -1.33 14.83 -5.71
N PRO A 29 -1.84 15.10 -4.50
CA PRO A 29 -3.06 15.88 -4.33
C PRO A 29 -2.88 17.31 -4.84
N LEU A 30 -3.91 17.83 -5.51
CA LEU A 30 -3.94 19.21 -6.03
C LEU A 30 -4.56 20.22 -5.05
N GLN A 31 -5.08 19.73 -3.92
CA GLN A 31 -5.71 20.49 -2.84
C GLN A 31 -5.46 19.79 -1.51
N ASP A 32 -5.73 20.46 -0.38
CA ASP A 32 -5.47 19.93 0.96
C ASP A 32 -6.15 18.58 1.24
N PHE A 33 -7.38 18.40 0.76
CA PHE A 33 -8.11 17.14 0.88
C PHE A 33 -9.19 17.00 -0.20
N CYS A 34 -9.58 15.75 -0.47
CA CYS A 34 -10.69 15.42 -1.36
C CYS A 34 -11.43 14.19 -0.81
N VAL A 35 -12.36 14.38 0.12
CA VAL A 35 -13.13 13.25 0.70
C VAL A 35 -13.99 12.62 -0.39
N ALA A 36 -13.80 11.32 -0.65
CA ALA A 36 -14.52 10.60 -1.69
C ALA A 36 -16.04 10.64 -1.49
N THR A 37 -16.76 11.01 -2.55
CA THR A 37 -18.22 10.93 -2.61
C THR A 37 -18.70 9.53 -2.99
N LYS A 38 -19.92 9.19 -2.56
CA LYS A 38 -20.63 7.98 -3.00
C LYS A 38 -21.62 8.27 -4.14
N ASP A 39 -21.85 9.54 -4.44
CA ASP A 39 -22.98 10.00 -5.27
C ASP A 39 -22.60 10.18 -6.75
N SER A 40 -21.61 9.42 -7.24
CA SER A 40 -21.18 9.49 -8.63
C SER A 40 -21.10 8.10 -9.25
N ASP A 41 -21.85 7.91 -10.34
CA ASP A 41 -21.81 6.71 -11.19
C ASP A 41 -20.69 6.77 -12.24
N GLU A 42 -20.01 7.91 -12.35
CA GLU A 42 -18.89 8.09 -13.29
C GLU A 42 -17.60 7.46 -12.77
N PHE A 43 -16.81 6.87 -13.69
CA PHE A 43 -15.53 6.23 -13.40
C PHE A 43 -14.37 7.17 -13.73
N VAL A 44 -13.61 7.54 -12.71
CA VAL A 44 -12.36 8.31 -12.82
C VAL A 44 -11.24 7.53 -12.13
N ASN A 45 -9.99 7.89 -12.43
CA ASN A 45 -8.88 7.49 -11.56
C ASN A 45 -9.14 8.12 -10.18
N GLU A 46 -9.17 7.29 -9.13
CA GLU A 46 -9.60 7.65 -7.76
C GLU A 46 -11.14 7.82 -7.59
N LYS A 47 -11.59 8.88 -6.91
CA LYS A 47 -12.99 9.19 -6.63
C LYS A 47 -13.24 10.69 -6.67
N PHE A 48 -14.45 11.08 -7.07
CA PHE A 48 -14.92 12.47 -6.97
C PHE A 48 -14.98 12.94 -5.51
N CYS A 49 -14.77 14.23 -5.29
CA CYS A 49 -14.76 14.85 -3.97
C CYS A 49 -16.15 15.35 -3.56
N ASN A 50 -16.46 15.26 -2.26
CA ASN A 50 -17.54 16.03 -1.65
C ASN A 50 -17.20 17.54 -1.60
N ASP A 51 -18.23 18.39 -1.44
CA ASP A 51 -18.05 19.82 -1.16
C ASP A 51 -17.24 20.01 0.15
N PRO A 52 -16.06 20.66 0.10
CA PRO A 52 -15.23 20.89 1.27
C PRO A 52 -15.95 21.56 2.44
N LYS A 53 -17.00 22.36 2.18
CA LYS A 53 -17.79 23.04 3.22
C LYS A 53 -18.66 22.08 4.05
N ARG A 54 -18.90 20.87 3.55
CA ARG A 54 -19.73 19.83 4.20
C ARG A 54 -18.90 18.79 4.92
N VAL A 55 -17.58 18.84 4.78
CA VAL A 55 -16.64 17.89 5.38
C VAL A 55 -16.39 18.27 6.85
N THR A 56 -16.28 17.24 7.69
CA THR A 56 -16.10 17.36 9.14
C THR A 56 -14.96 16.47 9.61
N ALA A 57 -14.53 16.61 10.88
CA ALA A 57 -13.51 15.76 11.47
C ALA A 57 -13.87 14.26 11.44
N ASN A 58 -15.17 13.92 11.45
CA ASN A 58 -15.62 12.53 11.39
C ASN A 58 -15.32 11.87 10.04
N ASP A 59 -15.17 12.65 8.96
CA ASP A 59 -14.83 12.12 7.64
C ASP A 59 -13.35 11.66 7.55
N PHE A 60 -12.52 12.13 8.49
CA PHE A 60 -11.09 11.79 8.63
C PHE A 60 -10.80 10.75 9.71
N PHE A 61 -11.84 10.18 10.33
CA PHE A 61 -11.71 9.33 11.50
C PHE A 61 -12.14 7.89 11.21
N PHE A 62 -11.31 6.94 11.65
CA PHE A 62 -11.63 5.51 11.64
C PHE A 62 -11.34 4.91 13.03
N SER A 63 -12.23 4.06 13.53
CA SER A 63 -12.11 3.43 14.84
C SER A 63 -12.26 1.91 14.77
N GLY A 64 -11.83 1.20 15.81
CA GLY A 64 -11.99 -0.25 15.91
C GLY A 64 -10.82 -1.09 15.40
N LEU A 65 -9.66 -0.47 15.12
CA LEU A 65 -8.40 -1.19 14.86
C LEU A 65 -7.71 -1.67 16.15
N ASP A 66 -8.18 -1.23 17.31
CA ASP A 66 -7.74 -1.71 18.63
C ASP A 66 -8.27 -3.12 18.96
N LYS A 67 -9.30 -3.56 18.23
CA LYS A 67 -9.98 -4.82 18.48
C LYS A 67 -9.32 -5.96 17.71
N PRO A 68 -8.84 -7.02 18.39
CA PRO A 68 -8.34 -8.22 17.72
C PRO A 68 -9.38 -8.82 16.78
N ARG A 69 -8.92 -9.34 15.65
CA ARG A 69 -9.77 -9.99 14.64
C ARG A 69 -9.64 -11.50 14.70
N ASP A 70 -10.68 -12.18 14.22
CA ASP A 70 -10.73 -13.63 14.24
C ASP A 70 -9.72 -14.23 13.25
N THR A 71 -8.78 -14.99 13.81
CA THR A 71 -7.73 -15.71 13.09
C THR A 71 -8.06 -17.20 12.94
N SER A 72 -9.29 -17.63 13.23
CA SER A 72 -9.76 -19.03 13.10
C SER A 72 -9.98 -19.44 11.64
N ASN A 73 -8.94 -19.29 10.83
CA ASN A 73 -8.92 -19.65 9.42
C ASN A 73 -7.64 -20.44 9.09
N ARG A 74 -7.57 -20.98 7.87
CA ARG A 74 -6.46 -21.84 7.44
C ARG A 74 -5.08 -21.15 7.52
N GLN A 75 -5.04 -19.84 7.32
CA GLN A 75 -3.82 -19.05 7.35
C GLN A 75 -3.40 -18.70 8.78
N GLY A 76 -4.34 -18.69 9.74
CA GLY A 76 -4.06 -18.27 11.11
C GLY A 76 -3.77 -16.77 11.20
N SER A 77 -4.19 -15.96 10.23
CA SER A 77 -3.99 -14.51 10.21
C SER A 77 -5.23 -13.78 9.71
N ASN A 78 -5.38 -12.51 10.08
CA ASN A 78 -6.48 -11.67 9.62
C ASN A 78 -5.97 -10.26 9.31
N VAL A 79 -6.27 -9.75 8.12
CA VAL A 79 -5.85 -8.43 7.65
C VAL A 79 -7.06 -7.51 7.59
N THR A 80 -7.09 -6.49 8.44
CA THR A 80 -8.05 -5.39 8.37
C THR A 80 -7.40 -4.18 7.71
N VAL A 81 -7.74 -3.91 6.46
CA VAL A 81 -7.22 -2.76 5.70
C VAL A 81 -8.12 -1.54 5.88
N VAL A 82 -7.54 -0.38 6.13
CA VAL A 82 -8.17 0.94 6.06
C VAL A 82 -7.68 1.67 4.82
N ASN A 83 -8.60 1.87 3.86
CA ASN A 83 -8.37 2.51 2.58
C ASN A 83 -9.57 3.39 2.20
N VAL A 84 -9.56 3.98 1.00
CA VAL A 84 -10.64 4.87 0.54
C VAL A 84 -12.05 4.28 0.63
N LYS A 85 -12.22 2.95 0.62
CA LYS A 85 -13.54 2.31 0.70
C LYS A 85 -14.19 2.44 2.08
N ASN A 86 -13.39 2.48 3.15
CA ASN A 86 -13.89 2.55 4.52
C ASN A 86 -13.44 3.81 5.27
N LEU A 87 -12.50 4.57 4.73
CA LEU A 87 -12.16 5.92 5.16
C LEU A 87 -12.01 6.82 3.93
N ALA A 88 -13.11 7.48 3.56
CA ALA A 88 -13.24 8.24 2.30
C ALA A 88 -12.24 9.40 2.18
N SER A 89 -11.74 9.93 3.31
CA SER A 89 -10.73 10.99 3.32
C SER A 89 -9.36 10.56 2.82
N LEU A 90 -9.09 9.25 2.70
CA LEU A 90 -7.81 8.74 2.16
C LEU A 90 -7.68 8.91 0.65
N ASN A 91 -8.77 9.27 -0.03
CA ASN A 91 -8.77 9.58 -1.45
C ASN A 91 -7.74 10.68 -1.76
N THR A 92 -6.98 10.52 -2.83
CA THR A 92 -5.90 11.42 -3.28
C THR A 92 -4.70 11.57 -2.35
N LEU A 93 -4.65 10.88 -1.20
CA LEU A 93 -3.56 11.04 -0.22
C LEU A 93 -2.43 10.01 -0.39
N GLY A 94 -2.58 9.02 -1.29
CA GLY A 94 -1.55 8.04 -1.58
C GLY A 94 -1.15 7.17 -0.39
N ILE A 95 -2.02 6.99 0.61
CA ILE A 95 -1.73 6.19 1.80
C ILE A 95 -2.88 5.26 2.19
N SER A 96 -2.53 4.13 2.79
CA SER A 96 -3.46 3.23 3.48
C SER A 96 -2.81 2.58 4.68
N VAL A 97 -3.62 2.05 5.59
CA VAL A 97 -3.16 1.38 6.81
C VAL A 97 -3.72 -0.03 6.85
N ALA A 98 -3.02 -0.98 7.46
CA ALA A 98 -3.61 -2.27 7.81
C ALA A 98 -3.25 -2.70 9.23
N HIS A 99 -4.21 -3.33 9.89
CA HIS A 99 -4.04 -4.03 11.16
C HIS A 99 -4.03 -5.52 10.87
N ILE A 100 -3.00 -6.23 11.32
CA ILE A 100 -2.82 -7.65 11.03
C ILE A 100 -2.66 -8.43 12.33
N ASP A 101 -3.64 -9.29 12.62
CA ASP A 101 -3.62 -10.23 13.73
C ASP A 101 -3.08 -11.59 13.25
N PHE A 102 -2.25 -12.21 14.08
CA PHE A 102 -1.73 -13.56 13.85
C PHE A 102 -2.01 -14.45 15.06
N ALA A 103 -2.63 -15.61 14.83
CA ALA A 103 -2.61 -16.73 15.76
C ALA A 103 -1.17 -17.27 15.92
N PRO A 104 -0.89 -18.12 16.93
CA PRO A 104 0.38 -18.84 17.00
C PRO A 104 0.59 -19.62 15.70
N HIS A 105 1.79 -19.51 15.13
CA HIS A 105 2.14 -20.13 13.84
C HIS A 105 1.35 -19.61 12.62
N GLY A 106 0.58 -18.52 12.78
CA GLY A 106 -0.19 -17.89 11.72
C GLY A 106 0.69 -17.22 10.66
N LEU A 107 0.32 -17.39 9.39
CA LEU A 107 1.02 -16.86 8.23
C LEU A 107 0.13 -15.84 7.51
N ASN A 108 0.67 -14.68 7.18
CA ASN A 108 0.10 -13.82 6.15
C ASN A 108 0.75 -14.24 4.82
N PRO A 109 0.03 -14.96 3.95
CA PRO A 109 0.61 -15.58 2.76
C PRO A 109 1.09 -14.52 1.78
N PRO A 110 2.05 -14.85 0.89
CA PRO A 110 2.78 -13.84 0.16
C PRO A 110 1.89 -13.00 -0.75
N PRO A 111 1.70 -11.70 -0.46
CA PRO A 111 0.92 -10.85 -1.33
C PRO A 111 1.87 -10.03 -2.21
N THR A 112 1.58 -9.93 -3.52
CA THR A 112 2.21 -8.92 -4.37
C THR A 112 1.41 -7.63 -4.26
N HIS A 113 2.11 -6.52 -4.01
CA HIS A 113 1.51 -5.19 -3.99
C HIS A 113 2.11 -4.38 -5.14
N PRO A 114 1.48 -4.41 -6.32
CA PRO A 114 2.08 -3.87 -7.54
C PRO A 114 2.34 -2.37 -7.48
N CYS A 115 1.63 -1.63 -6.63
CA CYS A 115 1.67 -0.17 -6.61
C CYS A 115 2.08 0.46 -5.27
N GLY A 116 2.66 -0.28 -4.30
CA GLY A 116 2.99 0.37 -3.03
C GLY A 116 4.16 -0.20 -2.23
N THR A 117 5.01 0.71 -1.74
CA THR A 117 5.97 0.45 -0.65
C THR A 117 5.20 0.31 0.65
N LYS A 118 5.71 -0.53 1.55
CA LYS A 118 5.07 -0.71 2.85
C LYS A 118 6.06 -0.67 4.00
N VAL A 119 5.61 -0.16 5.12
CA VAL A 119 6.29 -0.29 6.40
C VAL A 119 5.43 -1.09 7.37
N ARG A 120 6.08 -1.87 8.24
CA ARG A 120 5.45 -2.64 9.31
C ARG A 120 6.06 -2.25 10.64
N VAL A 121 5.22 -2.16 11.67
CA VAL A 121 5.62 -2.01 13.07
C VAL A 121 5.00 -3.16 13.86
N VAL A 122 5.82 -3.92 14.57
CA VAL A 122 5.33 -4.98 15.46
C VAL A 122 4.84 -4.38 16.77
N LEU A 123 3.60 -4.65 17.14
CA LEU A 123 3.01 -4.14 18.39
C LEU A 123 2.91 -5.19 19.49
N LEU A 124 2.84 -6.47 19.12
CA LEU A 124 2.70 -7.58 20.06
C LEU A 124 3.52 -8.78 19.60
N ASP A 125 4.25 -9.36 20.55
CA ASP A 125 5.12 -10.54 20.39
C ASP A 125 6.12 -10.39 19.22
N THR A 126 6.40 -11.49 18.53
CA THR A 126 7.52 -11.66 17.63
C THR A 126 7.03 -12.08 16.25
N LEU A 127 7.64 -11.56 15.18
CA LEU A 127 7.24 -11.88 13.81
C LEU A 127 8.45 -12.16 12.93
N TYR A 128 8.46 -13.31 12.25
CA TYR A 128 9.41 -13.59 11.18
C TYR A 128 8.90 -13.01 9.87
N ILE A 129 9.67 -12.12 9.27
CA ILE A 129 9.26 -11.32 8.12
C ILE A 129 10.31 -11.37 7.03
N GLY A 130 9.91 -11.21 5.76
CA GLY A 130 10.87 -11.05 4.69
C GLY A 130 10.30 -10.79 3.30
N PHE A 131 11.18 -10.45 2.37
CA PHE A 131 10.87 -10.26 0.96
C PHE A 131 11.93 -10.87 0.05
N VAL A 132 11.58 -11.06 -1.21
CA VAL A 132 12.45 -11.61 -2.24
C VAL A 132 12.71 -10.55 -3.32
N THR A 133 13.97 -10.31 -3.67
CA THR A 133 14.33 -9.38 -4.74
C THR A 133 13.94 -9.92 -6.11
N SER A 134 13.65 -9.03 -7.06
CA SER A 134 13.31 -9.43 -8.44
C SER A 134 14.52 -9.47 -9.38
N ASN A 135 15.62 -8.78 -9.05
CA ASN A 135 16.82 -8.72 -9.89
C ASN A 135 17.96 -9.55 -9.28
N THR A 136 18.73 -10.22 -10.17
CA THR A 136 19.90 -11.08 -9.88
C THR A 136 19.69 -12.05 -8.71
N ASN A 137 19.22 -13.26 -9.04
CA ASN A 137 19.16 -14.46 -8.18
C ASN A 137 18.06 -14.56 -7.12
N ASN A 138 17.01 -13.72 -7.15
CA ASN A 138 15.86 -13.83 -6.24
C ASN A 138 16.27 -13.98 -4.75
N CYS A 139 17.08 -13.03 -4.28
CA CYS A 139 17.66 -13.09 -2.95
C CYS A 139 16.59 -12.86 -1.88
N LEU A 140 16.58 -13.72 -0.85
CA LEU A 140 15.67 -13.64 0.28
C LEU A 140 16.28 -12.79 1.40
N PHE A 141 15.57 -11.72 1.78
CA PHE A 141 15.90 -10.87 2.92
C PHE A 141 14.89 -11.14 4.04
N THR A 142 15.37 -11.59 5.20
CA THR A 142 14.50 -11.92 6.34
C THR A 142 15.04 -11.42 7.67
N LYS A 143 14.12 -11.26 8.62
CA LYS A 143 14.44 -10.89 10.00
C LYS A 143 13.35 -11.43 10.94
N VAL A 144 13.73 -11.75 12.17
CA VAL A 144 12.79 -11.91 13.28
C VAL A 144 12.71 -10.56 13.99
N LEU A 145 11.51 -9.99 14.05
CA LEU A 145 11.21 -8.71 14.66
C LEU A 145 10.58 -8.92 16.03
N ASP A 146 11.02 -8.13 17.01
CA ASP A 146 10.40 -8.04 18.32
C ASP A 146 9.42 -6.86 18.40
N LYS A 147 8.64 -6.79 19.48
CA LYS A 147 7.75 -5.64 19.74
C LYS A 147 8.52 -4.31 19.68
N GLY A 148 8.01 -3.40 18.85
CA GLY A 148 8.57 -2.07 18.60
C GLY A 148 9.48 -2.01 17.37
N ASP A 149 9.88 -3.15 16.81
CA ASP A 149 10.72 -3.17 15.62
C ASP A 149 9.94 -2.79 14.35
N ILE A 150 10.69 -2.29 13.38
CA ILE A 150 10.20 -1.85 12.08
C ILE A 150 10.86 -2.63 10.95
N PHE A 151 10.09 -2.91 9.91
CA PHE A 151 10.62 -3.49 8.67
C PHE A 151 9.93 -2.88 7.44
N VAL A 152 10.72 -2.67 6.38
CA VAL A 152 10.29 -1.99 5.15
C VAL A 152 10.27 -3.00 4.00
N PHE A 153 9.17 -2.99 3.25
CA PHE A 153 9.00 -3.75 2.03
C PHE A 153 9.06 -2.81 0.82
N PRO A 154 10.05 -2.99 -0.07
CA PRO A 154 10.11 -2.24 -1.32
C PRO A 154 8.89 -2.53 -2.20
N ILE A 155 8.48 -1.52 -2.97
CA ILE A 155 7.36 -1.60 -3.92
C ILE A 155 7.47 -2.81 -4.85
N GLY A 156 6.34 -3.51 -5.05
CA GLY A 156 6.22 -4.59 -6.02
C GLY A 156 6.89 -5.92 -5.65
N LEU A 157 7.63 -6.00 -4.55
CA LEU A 157 8.32 -7.23 -4.15
C LEU A 157 7.40 -8.22 -3.42
N ILE A 158 7.59 -9.50 -3.72
CA ILE A 158 6.96 -10.61 -3.00
C ILE A 158 7.50 -10.61 -1.57
N HIS A 159 6.61 -10.63 -0.59
CA HIS A 159 6.95 -10.66 0.83
C HIS A 159 6.01 -11.56 1.61
N PHE A 160 6.38 -11.90 2.85
CA PHE A 160 5.55 -12.68 3.75
C PHE A 160 5.76 -12.22 5.19
N GLU A 161 4.80 -12.55 6.05
CA GLU A 161 4.88 -12.38 7.49
C GLU A 161 4.41 -13.67 8.17
N TRP A 162 5.20 -14.21 9.10
CA TRP A 162 4.92 -15.45 9.81
C TRP A 162 5.15 -15.29 11.31
N ASN A 163 4.13 -15.58 12.12
CA ASN A 163 4.26 -15.65 13.56
C ASN A 163 4.94 -16.96 13.96
N VAL A 164 6.24 -16.92 14.27
CA VAL A 164 7.00 -18.10 14.72
C VAL A 164 6.83 -18.38 16.21
N GLY A 165 6.15 -17.49 16.94
CA GLY A 165 5.89 -17.61 18.37
C GLY A 165 4.73 -18.54 18.72
N ASN A 166 4.61 -18.81 20.01
CA ASN A 166 3.54 -19.63 20.59
C ASN A 166 2.35 -18.78 21.11
N THR A 167 2.41 -17.45 20.95
CA THR A 167 1.33 -16.55 21.35
C THR A 167 0.87 -15.72 20.15
N ASN A 168 -0.20 -14.95 20.31
CA ASN A 168 -0.71 -14.10 19.23
C ASN A 168 0.26 -12.95 18.97
N ALA A 169 0.49 -12.62 17.70
CA ALA A 169 1.28 -11.48 17.28
C ALA A 169 0.41 -10.43 16.60
N LEU A 170 0.82 -9.16 16.70
CA LEU A 170 0.10 -8.04 16.11
C LEU A 170 1.03 -7.08 15.38
N VAL A 171 0.60 -6.64 14.20
CA VAL A 171 1.35 -5.70 13.37
C VAL A 171 0.46 -4.61 12.81
N PHE A 172 0.95 -3.37 12.82
CA PHE A 172 0.41 -2.31 11.96
C PHE A 172 1.26 -2.12 10.72
N ALA A 173 0.58 -1.88 9.62
CA ALA A 173 1.12 -1.59 8.31
C ALA A 173 0.73 -0.18 7.90
N ALA A 174 1.66 0.58 7.35
CA ALA A 174 1.34 1.72 6.51
C ALA A 174 1.85 1.45 5.09
N LEU A 175 1.06 1.80 4.10
CA LEU A 175 1.35 1.61 2.69
C LEU A 175 1.30 2.97 2.02
N SER A 176 2.30 3.28 1.20
CA SER A 176 2.19 4.33 0.19
C SER A 176 1.63 3.69 -1.08
N ASN A 177 0.58 4.25 -1.64
CA ASN A 177 -0.06 3.80 -2.87
C ASN A 177 0.38 4.66 -4.07
#